data_AF-A0AAW3X2Z2-F1
#
_entry.id   AF-A0AAW3X2Z2-F1
#
_cell.length_a   1.000
_cell.length_b   1.000
_cell.length_c   1.000
_cell.angle_alpha   90.00
_cell.angle_beta   90.00
_cell.angle_gamma   90.00
#
_symmetry.space_group_name_H-M   'P 1'
#
loop_
_entity.id
_entity.type
_entity.pdbx_description
1 polymer ?
#
loop_
_entity_poly.entity_id
_entity_poly.type
_entity_poly.pdbx_seq_one_letter_code
_entity_poly.pdbx_strand_id
1 'polypeptide(L)'
;MKQTETQKKNKKIAAAVYLYQANNDGEWGELRFDFENGTAEIVKLADWNTEKSNIFAKTAIRFVQRLPEARLLKSVVVSFESETLGK
;
A
#
# COMPACT_ATOMS: atom_id res chain seq x y z
N MET A 1 -4.72 4.05 3.34
CA MET A 1 -3.89 4.23 2.14
C MET A 1 -4.61 5.11 1.15
N LYS A 2 -3.85 5.90 0.40
CA LYS A 2 -4.37 6.85 -0.60
C LYS A 2 -3.64 6.61 -1.91
N GLN A 3 -4.38 6.35 -2.98
CA GLN A 3 -3.80 6.30 -4.31
C GLN A 3 -3.47 7.72 -4.77
N THR A 4 -2.24 7.95 -5.22
CA THR A 4 -1.79 9.26 -5.71
C THR A 4 -1.67 9.29 -7.22
N GLU A 5 -1.18 8.21 -7.82
CA GLU A 5 -0.95 8.12 -9.25
C GLU A 5 -1.42 6.78 -9.81
N THR A 6 -1.91 6.80 -11.06
CA THR A 6 -2.23 5.58 -11.81
C THR A 6 -1.78 5.71 -13.24
N GLN A 7 -1.10 4.69 -13.74
CA GLN A 7 -0.85 4.50 -15.15
C GLN A 7 -1.83 3.46 -15.70
N LYS A 8 -2.49 3.79 -16.81
CA LYS A 8 -3.46 2.91 -17.47
C LYS A 8 -3.02 2.61 -18.89
N LYS A 9 -3.24 1.37 -19.32
CA LYS A 9 -2.93 0.88 -20.66
C LYS A 9 -4.08 -0.01 -21.12
N ASN A 10 -4.62 0.25 -22.32
CA ASN A 10 -5.78 -0.48 -22.88
C ASN A 10 -6.94 -0.65 -21.87
N LYS A 11 -7.29 0.43 -21.16
CA LYS A 11 -8.36 0.46 -20.14
C LYS A 11 -8.11 -0.37 -18.86
N LYS A 12 -6.94 -0.99 -18.70
CA LYS A 12 -6.47 -1.66 -17.46
C LYS A 12 -5.44 -0.81 -16.73
N ILE A 13 -5.28 -1.02 -15.42
CA ILE A 13 -4.27 -0.31 -14.62
C ILE A 13 -2.96 -1.06 -14.80
N ALA A 14 -1.97 -0.41 -15.41
CA ALA A 14 -0.64 -0.99 -15.60
C ALA A 14 0.21 -0.84 -14.34
N ALA A 15 0.16 0.34 -13.73
CA ALA A 15 0.88 0.64 -12.50
C ALA A 15 0.10 1.66 -11.66
N ALA A 16 0.37 1.69 -10.35
CA ALA A 16 -0.18 2.69 -9.46
C ALA A 16 0.75 2.99 -8.29
N VAL A 17 0.68 4.22 -7.79
CA VAL A 17 1.39 4.66 -6.58
C VAL A 17 0.39 4.88 -5.47
N TYR A 18 0.69 4.32 -4.30
CA TYR A 18 -0.11 4.44 -3.09
C TYR A 18 0.74 4.97 -1.95
N LEU A 19 0.19 5.95 -1.25
CA LEU A 19 0.69 6.39 0.03
C LEU A 19 0.02 5.62 1.16
N TYR A 20 0.79 5.21 2.15
CA TYR A 20 0.27 4.60 3.37
C TYR A 20 0.81 5.35 4.60
N GLN A 21 0.00 5.40 5.64
CA GLN A 21 0.41 5.90 6.96
C GLN A 21 0.47 4.72 7.91
N ALA A 22 1.56 4.64 8.67
CA ALA A 22 1.65 3.71 9.79
C ALA A 22 0.95 4.31 11.02
N ASN A 23 1.18 5.60 11.27
CA ASN A 23 0.60 6.45 12.33
C ASN A 23 -0.22 7.55 11.68
N ASN A 24 -1.35 7.91 12.30
CA ASN A 24 -2.21 8.98 11.78
C ASN A 24 -1.53 10.36 11.75
N ASP A 25 -0.39 10.53 12.43
CA ASP A 25 0.33 11.80 12.58
C ASP A 25 1.71 11.84 11.90
N GLY A 26 2.24 10.69 11.46
CA GLY A 26 3.59 10.62 10.88
C GLY A 26 3.63 10.73 9.36
N GLU A 27 4.85 10.78 8.84
CA GLU A 27 5.09 10.87 7.40
C GLU A 27 4.51 9.66 6.66
N TRP A 28 3.96 9.92 5.48
CA TRP A 28 3.47 8.88 4.58
C TRP A 28 4.64 8.09 4.01
N GLY A 29 4.51 6.77 4.04
CA GLY A 29 5.29 5.87 3.21
C GLY A 29 4.68 5.76 1.82
N GLU A 30 5.49 5.32 0.86
CA GLU A 30 5.11 5.20 -0.54
C GLU A 30 5.35 3.78 -1.04
N LEU A 31 4.34 3.24 -1.74
CA LEU A 31 4.35 1.95 -2.38
C LEU A 31 4.06 2.14 -3.86
N ARG A 32 4.83 1.47 -4.71
CA ARG A 32 4.58 1.40 -6.15
C ARG A 32 4.16 -0.01 -6.50
N PHE A 33 3.12 -0.11 -7.32
CA PHE A 33 2.62 -1.37 -7.83
C PHE A 33 2.76 -1.38 -9.34
N ASP A 34 3.27 -2.48 -9.86
CA ASP A 34 3.31 -2.78 -11.27
C ASP A 34 2.44 -4.01 -11.51
N PHE A 35 1.22 -3.79 -11.98
CA PHE A 35 0.25 -4.86 -12.21
C PHE A 35 0.53 -5.62 -13.50
N GLU A 36 1.21 -5.01 -14.48
CA GLU A 36 1.65 -5.71 -15.70
C GLU A 36 2.65 -6.83 -15.36
N ASN A 37 3.59 -6.58 -14.44
CA ASN A 37 4.59 -7.54 -13.98
C ASN A 37 4.14 -8.29 -12.70
N GLY A 38 3.07 -7.85 -12.04
CA GLY A 38 2.58 -8.41 -10.78
C GLY A 38 3.49 -8.09 -9.57
N THR A 39 4.34 -7.08 -9.67
CA THR A 39 5.31 -6.71 -8.64
C THR A 39 4.87 -5.50 -7.85
N ALA A 40 5.48 -5.31 -6.68
CA ALA A 40 5.31 -4.12 -5.87
C ALA A 40 6.61 -3.77 -5.16
N GLU A 41 6.84 -2.48 -4.99
CA GLU A 41 8.07 -1.91 -4.44
C GLU A 41 7.73 -0.96 -3.30
N ILE A 42 8.57 -0.98 -2.26
CA ILE A 42 8.51 -0.02 -1.16
C ILE A 42 9.44 1.12 -1.55
N VAL A 43 8.88 2.24 -2.01
CA VAL A 43 9.66 3.41 -2.43
C VAL A 43 10.11 4.21 -1.21
N LYS A 44 9.23 4.37 -0.23
CA LYS A 44 9.52 5.07 1.04
C LYS A 44 8.81 4.37 2.20
N LEU A 45 9.51 4.26 3.34
CA LEU A 45 8.90 3.82 4.59
C LEU A 45 8.22 4.99 5.30
N ALA A 46 7.07 4.73 5.93
CA ALA A 46 6.39 5.70 6.78
C ALA A 46 7.19 5.97 8.06
N ASP A 47 7.11 7.17 8.63
CA ASP A 47 7.83 7.53 9.85
C ASP A 47 7.08 7.03 11.09
N TRP A 48 7.44 5.83 11.55
CA TRP A 48 6.97 5.22 12.81
C TRP A 48 8.12 4.49 13.50
N ASN A 49 8.65 3.48 12.81
CA ASN A 49 9.82 2.68 13.15
C ASN A 49 10.09 1.83 11.90
N THR A 50 11.33 1.81 11.41
CA THR A 50 11.73 1.09 10.19
C THR A 50 11.21 -0.35 10.15
N GLU A 51 11.24 -1.07 11.28
CA GLU A 51 10.73 -2.44 11.37
C GLU A 51 9.20 -2.52 11.24
N LYS A 52 8.46 -1.68 11.98
CA LYS A 52 6.99 -1.67 11.94
C LYS A 52 6.46 -1.18 10.59
N SER A 53 7.06 -0.12 10.04
CA SER A 53 6.70 0.41 8.73
C SER A 53 6.95 -0.62 7.63
N ASN A 54 8.01 -1.42 7.72
CA ASN A 54 8.29 -2.49 6.75
C ASN A 54 7.26 -3.63 6.82
N ILE A 55 6.84 -4.04 8.02
CA ILE A 55 5.76 -5.03 8.19
C ILE A 55 4.46 -4.50 7.57
N PHE A 56 4.13 -3.25 7.84
CA PHE A 56 2.92 -2.62 7.33
C PHE A 56 2.95 -2.50 5.81
N ALA A 57 4.07 -2.05 5.24
CA ALA A 57 4.30 -1.96 3.80
C ALA A 57 4.12 -3.32 3.10
N LYS A 58 4.76 -4.36 3.61
CA LYS A 58 4.64 -5.73 3.06
C LYS A 58 3.21 -6.25 3.14
N THR A 59 2.51 -5.95 4.23
CA THR A 59 1.13 -6.41 4.40
C THR A 59 0.18 -5.65 3.48
N ALA A 60 0.37 -4.34 3.31
CA ALA A 60 -0.33 -3.53 2.33
C ALA A 60 -0.11 -4.04 0.89
N ILE A 61 1.13 -4.39 0.54
CA ILE A 61 1.45 -5.00 -0.75
C ILE A 61 0.65 -6.30 -0.96
N ARG A 62 0.71 -7.23 0.01
CA ARG A 62 -0.01 -8.50 -0.07
C ARG A 62 -1.52 -8.29 -0.17
N PHE A 63 -2.06 -7.30 0.53
CA PHE A 63 -3.49 -6.98 0.48
C PHE A 63 -3.89 -6.50 -0.93
N VAL A 64 -3.13 -5.56 -1.51
CA VAL A 64 -3.40 -5.03 -2.84
C VAL A 64 -3.23 -6.09 -3.93
N GLN A 65 -2.20 -6.93 -3.85
CA GLN A 65 -1.99 -8.04 -4.79
C GLN A 65 -3.09 -9.10 -4.75
N ARG A 66 -3.81 -9.24 -3.63
CA ARG A 66 -4.96 -10.15 -3.52
C ARG A 66 -6.26 -9.58 -4.09
N LEU A 67 -6.31 -8.28 -4.39
CA LEU A 67 -7.48 -7.65 -4.98
C LEU A 67 -7.44 -7.78 -6.51
N PRO A 68 -8.58 -8.08 -7.16
CA PRO A 68 -8.66 -7.98 -8.61
C PRO A 68 -8.46 -6.52 -9.04
N GLU A 69 -7.71 -6.26 -10.11
CA GLU A 69 -7.38 -4.90 -10.61
C GLU A 69 -8.61 -3.98 -10.75
N ALA A 70 -9.76 -4.55 -11.12
CA ALA A 70 -11.03 -3.84 -11.26
C ALA A 70 -11.59 -3.28 -9.93
N ARG A 71 -11.07 -3.75 -8.78
CA ARG A 71 -11.43 -3.33 -7.42
C ARG A 71 -10.32 -2.55 -6.72
N LEU A 72 -9.30 -2.08 -7.44
CA LEU A 72 -8.31 -1.16 -6.90
C LEU A 72 -9.00 0.18 -6.60
N LEU A 73 -9.50 0.30 -5.36
CA LEU A 73 -10.19 1.47 -4.86
C LEU A 73 -9.21 2.65 -4.81
N LYS A 74 -9.66 3.84 -5.24
CA LYS A 74 -8.87 5.10 -5.17
C LYS A 74 -8.41 5.43 -3.73
N SER A 75 -9.15 4.95 -2.74
CA SER A 75 -8.79 4.99 -1.34
C SER A 75 -9.22 3.69 -0.67
N VAL A 76 -8.31 3.08 0.07
CA VAL A 76 -8.64 1.96 0.95
C VAL A 76 -8.06 2.28 2.33
N VAL A 77 -8.94 2.39 3.31
CA VAL A 77 -8.52 2.36 4.71
C VAL A 77 -8.31 0.90 5.04
N VAL A 78 -7.07 0.44 4.97
CA VAL A 78 -6.73 -0.86 5.53
C VAL A 78 -6.54 -0.60 7.01
N SER A 79 -7.63 -0.82 7.76
CA SER A 79 -7.57 -0.97 9.21
C SER A 79 -6.82 -2.27 9.46
N PHE A 80 -5.50 -2.18 9.63
CA PHE A 80 -4.80 -3.23 10.33
C PHE A 80 -5.24 -3.09 11.78
N GLU A 81 -6.21 -3.93 12.19
CA GLU A 81 -6.34 -4.23 13.60
C GLU A 81 -4.94 -4.63 14.03
N SER A 82 -4.28 -3.77 14.81
CA SER A 82 -3.14 -4.20 15.58
C SER A 82 -3.71 -5.34 16.40
N GLU A 83 -3.38 -6.58 16.03
CA GLU A 83 -3.47 -7.67 16.97
C GLU A 83 -2.85 -7.11 18.24
N THR A 84 -3.71 -6.98 19.23
CA THR A 84 -3.35 -6.65 20.59
C THR A 84 -2.47 -7.82 21.01
N LEU A 85 -1.16 -7.71 20.72
CA LEU A 85 -0.17 -8.59 21.31
C LEU A 85 -0.30 -8.32 22.81
N GLY A 86 -0.97 -9.26 23.47
CA GLY A 86 -1.59 -9.03 24.76
C GLY A 86 -0.60 -8.89 25.92
N LYS A 87 -1.17 -8.32 26.99
CA LYS A 87 -0.71 -8.23 28.37
C LYS A 87 0.45 -7.29 28.67
#